data_AF-A0A6D2JYF2-F1
#
_entry.id   AF-A0A6D2JYF2-F1
#
_cell.length_a   1.000
_cell.length_b   1.000
_cell.length_c   1.000
_cell.angle_alpha   90.00
_cell.angle_beta   90.00
_cell.angle_gamma   90.00
#
_symmetry.space_group_name_H-M   'P 1'
#
loop_
_entity.id
_entity.type
_entity.pdbx_description
1 polymer ?
#
loop_
_entity_poly.entity_id
_entity_poly.type
_entity_poly.pdbx_seq_one_letter_code
_entity_poly.pdbx_strand_id
1 'polypeptide(L)'
;MTCKFKDPAATRGSVRTFQAVVHEKTYNRFALTCTVARLFVGKRNGDSDKKTVRRYGLIGLMPKLPAEDPFKEDDTITSRFYVFKESELQEKDWIRLYLELAVATSNRQRAKIHSLTNLKILKAAMEITRDPDGAILYIRYEDSCEARVGKDVDRIALVRRILDKDTGSLSLVGCNQSFIASAVLEAGSSSAQD
;
A
#
# COMPACT_ATOMS: atom_id res chain seq x y z
N MET A 1 -19.74 3.69 2.94
CA MET A 1 -19.99 2.82 4.10
C MET A 1 -20.02 3.64 5.38
N THR A 2 -20.71 3.15 6.41
CA THR A 2 -20.58 3.64 7.78
C THR A 2 -20.12 2.49 8.67
N CYS A 3 -19.25 2.78 9.63
CA CYS A 3 -18.78 1.81 10.60
C CYS A 3 -18.92 2.38 12.02
N LYS A 4 -19.19 1.49 12.97
CA LYS A 4 -19.23 1.82 14.39
C LYS A 4 -17.84 1.57 14.97
N PHE A 5 -17.32 2.51 15.75
CA PHE A 5 -16.07 2.33 16.47
C PHE A 5 -16.19 2.81 17.92
N LYS A 6 -15.35 2.26 18.78
CA LYS A 6 -15.21 2.69 20.18
C LYS A 6 -13.94 3.52 20.27
N ASP A 7 -14.06 4.70 20.85
CA ASP A 7 -12.92 5.55 21.17
C ASP A 7 -12.43 5.18 22.58
N PRO A 8 -11.23 4.58 22.72
CA PRO A 8 -10.71 4.17 24.03
C PRO A 8 -10.48 5.35 24.99
N ALA A 9 -10.24 6.54 24.45
CA ALA A 9 -10.03 7.76 25.23
C ALA A 9 -11.35 8.44 25.64
N ALA A 10 -12.49 8.03 25.08
CA ALA A 10 -13.77 8.60 25.43
C ALA A 10 -14.24 8.08 26.81
N THR A 11 -14.48 9.00 27.73
CA THR A 11 -14.81 8.81 29.16
C THR A 11 -16.04 7.93 29.45
N ARG A 12 -16.79 7.50 28.43
CA ARG A 12 -18.03 6.71 28.57
C ARG A 12 -18.14 5.51 27.63
N GLY A 13 -17.06 5.07 26.97
CA GLY A 13 -17.14 3.94 26.04
C GLY A 13 -18.13 4.16 24.89
N SER A 14 -18.42 5.43 24.57
CA SER A 14 -19.44 5.82 23.61
C SER A 14 -19.10 5.30 22.22
N VAL A 15 -20.01 4.54 21.63
CA VAL A 15 -19.87 4.06 20.25
C VAL A 15 -20.16 5.22 19.30
N ARG A 16 -19.15 5.59 18.50
CA ARG A 16 -19.27 6.63 17.48
C ARG A 16 -19.46 6.00 16.11
N THR A 17 -20.10 6.73 15.21
CA THR A 17 -20.24 6.32 13.81
C THR A 17 -19.23 7.09 12.97
N PHE A 18 -18.49 6.37 12.14
CA PHE A 18 -17.56 6.91 11.16
C PHE A 18 -18.10 6.66 9.76
N GLN A 19 -17.97 7.65 8.88
CA GLN A 19 -18.35 7.56 7.48
C GLN A 19 -17.10 7.49 6.63
N ALA A 20 -17.06 6.49 5.75
CA ALA A 20 -16.02 6.35 4.74
C ALA A 20 -16.65 6.17 3.35
N VAL A 21 -16.15 6.90 2.35
CA VAL A 21 -16.52 6.70 0.94
C VAL A 21 -15.27 6.33 0.18
N VAL A 22 -15.21 5.07 -0.26
CA VAL A 22 -14.09 4.50 -0.99
C VAL A 22 -14.59 4.02 -2.35
N HIS A 23 -13.88 4.42 -3.40
CA HIS A 23 -14.13 4.02 -4.77
C HIS A 23 -13.02 3.09 -5.24
N GLU A 24 -13.38 1.89 -5.68
CA GLU A 24 -12.50 0.99 -6.42
C GLU A 24 -12.57 1.37 -7.91
N LYS A 25 -11.43 1.68 -8.53
CA LYS A 25 -11.41 2.11 -9.94
C LYS A 25 -11.54 0.96 -10.91
N THR A 26 -10.96 -0.20 -10.57
CA THR A 26 -10.92 -1.35 -11.46
C THR A 26 -10.90 -2.63 -10.64
N TYR A 27 -11.76 -3.57 -11.01
CA TYR A 27 -11.81 -4.89 -10.40
C TYR A 27 -10.46 -5.63 -10.57
N ASN A 28 -10.04 -6.37 -9.55
CA ASN A 28 -8.77 -7.11 -9.49
C ASN A 28 -7.49 -6.25 -9.65
N ARG A 29 -7.58 -4.93 -9.49
CA ARG A 29 -6.41 -4.05 -9.44
C ARG A 29 -6.41 -3.26 -8.16
N PHE A 30 -5.26 -3.14 -7.52
CA PHE A 30 -5.14 -2.27 -6.37
C PHE A 30 -5.15 -0.81 -6.82
N ALA A 31 -6.34 -0.22 -6.92
CA ALA A 31 -6.55 1.19 -7.29
C ALA A 31 -7.79 1.73 -6.57
N LEU A 32 -7.56 2.38 -5.43
CA LEU A 32 -8.60 2.86 -4.51
C LEU A 32 -8.50 4.38 -4.32
N THR A 33 -9.64 5.05 -4.19
CA THR A 33 -9.72 6.45 -3.77
C THR A 33 -10.71 6.59 -2.62
N CYS A 34 -10.26 7.08 -1.48
CA CYS A 34 -11.09 7.51 -0.37
C CYS A 34 -11.35 9.02 -0.46
N THR A 35 -12.61 9.42 -0.62
CA THR A 35 -13.01 10.84 -0.74
C THR A 35 -13.67 11.38 0.52
N VAL A 36 -14.07 10.50 1.43
CA VAL A 36 -14.66 10.86 2.72
C VAL A 36 -14.09 9.92 3.76
N ALA A 37 -13.54 10.48 4.84
CA ALA A 37 -13.12 9.74 6.04
C ALA A 37 -13.33 10.66 7.24
N ARG A 38 -14.53 10.61 7.85
CA ARG A 38 -14.89 11.53 8.94
C ARG A 38 -15.91 10.94 9.89
N LEU A 39 -15.99 11.52 11.09
CA LEU A 39 -17.09 11.27 12.03
C LEU A 39 -18.44 11.60 11.39
N PHE A 40 -19.41 10.70 11.59
CA PHE A 40 -20.78 10.89 11.14
C PHE A 40 -21.57 11.65 12.20
N VAL A 41 -22.08 12.84 11.85
CA VAL A 41 -22.77 13.77 12.77
C VAL A 41 -24.24 13.98 12.36
N GLY A 42 -24.92 12.92 11.89
CA GLY A 42 -26.33 13.02 11.44
C GLY A 42 -26.52 13.76 10.11
N LYS A 43 -27.79 13.96 9.71
CA LYS A 43 -28.17 14.48 8.38
C LYS A 43 -27.52 15.84 8.10
N ARG A 44 -26.63 15.87 7.12
CA ARG A 44 -26.25 17.11 6.43
C ARG A 44 -27.16 17.26 5.21
N ASN A 45 -27.86 18.39 5.13
CA ASN A 45 -28.56 18.81 3.92
C ASN A 45 -27.53 18.93 2.79
N GLY A 46 -27.72 18.16 1.72
CA GLY A 46 -27.48 18.54 0.33
C GLY A 46 -26.14 19.14 -0.12
N ASP A 47 -25.11 19.25 0.72
CA ASP A 47 -23.88 19.90 0.30
C ASP A 47 -22.96 18.87 -0.35
N SER A 48 -23.31 18.51 -1.58
CA SER A 48 -22.35 17.93 -2.51
C SER A 48 -21.39 19.06 -2.89
N ASP A 49 -20.42 19.32 -2.02
CA ASP A 49 -19.27 20.12 -2.36
C ASP A 49 -18.55 19.33 -3.47
N LYS A 50 -18.93 19.60 -4.72
CA LYS A 50 -18.38 18.99 -5.93
C LYS A 50 -17.01 19.61 -6.12
N LYS A 51 -16.10 19.38 -5.18
CA LYS A 51 -14.68 19.62 -5.41
C LYS A 51 -14.29 18.80 -6.61
N THR A 52 -13.83 19.47 -7.66
CA THR A 52 -13.26 18.85 -8.83
C THR A 52 -12.07 18.01 -8.39
N VAL A 53 -12.31 16.72 -8.17
CA VAL A 53 -11.26 15.75 -7.89
C VAL A 53 -10.32 15.76 -9.08
N ARG A 54 -9.04 16.07 -8.86
CA ARG A 54 -8.00 15.72 -9.83
C ARG A 54 -8.03 14.21 -9.98
N ARG A 55 -8.75 13.73 -10.99
CA ARG A 55 -8.78 12.31 -11.32
C ARG A 55 -7.47 11.98 -11.99
N TYR A 56 -6.45 11.71 -11.18
CA TYR A 56 -5.29 11.01 -11.68
C TYR A 56 -5.78 9.71 -12.31
N GLY A 57 -5.31 9.40 -13.52
CA GLY A 57 -5.43 8.06 -14.07
C GLY A 57 -4.58 7.13 -13.21
N LEU A 58 -5.12 6.64 -12.09
CA LEU A 58 -4.35 5.93 -11.06
C LEU A 58 -3.57 4.75 -11.64
N ILE A 59 -4.11 4.06 -12.64
CA ILE A 59 -3.44 2.97 -13.34
C ILE A 59 -2.10 3.41 -13.96
N GLY A 60 -2.03 4.63 -14.49
CA GLY A 60 -0.79 5.21 -15.04
C GLY A 60 0.23 5.60 -13.97
N LEU A 61 -0.17 5.62 -12.69
CA LEU A 61 0.68 5.91 -11.54
C LEU A 61 1.12 4.64 -10.79
N MET A 62 0.98 3.47 -11.42
CA MET A 62 1.45 2.21 -10.85
C MET A 62 2.93 2.34 -10.46
N PRO A 63 3.30 2.11 -9.19
CA PRO A 63 4.69 2.16 -8.79
C PRO A 63 5.48 1.05 -9.48
N LYS A 64 6.77 1.31 -9.70
CA LYS A 64 7.72 0.35 -10.22
C LYS A 64 8.79 0.12 -9.15
N LEU A 65 9.36 -1.08 -9.12
CA LEU A 65 10.52 -1.34 -8.30
C LEU A 65 11.70 -0.50 -8.85
N PRO A 66 12.43 0.25 -8.01
CA PRO A 66 13.61 0.98 -8.42
C PRO A 66 14.73 0.01 -8.84
N ALA A 67 15.70 0.52 -9.61
CA ALA A 67 16.89 -0.24 -9.97
C ALA A 67 17.83 -0.41 -8.76
N GLU A 68 17.89 0.59 -7.87
CA GLU A 68 18.56 0.47 -6.58
C GLU A 68 17.74 -0.41 -5.63
N ASP A 69 18.40 -1.14 -4.72
CA ASP A 69 17.71 -1.87 -3.65
C ASP A 69 17.10 -0.87 -2.65
N PRO A 70 15.76 -0.78 -2.51
CA PRO A 70 15.12 0.16 -1.62
C PRO A 70 15.32 -0.18 -0.14
N PHE A 71 15.83 -1.38 0.18
CA PHE A 71 16.08 -1.84 1.55
C PHE A 71 17.56 -1.78 1.94
N LYS A 72 18.43 -1.32 1.05
CA LYS A 72 19.83 -1.11 1.36
C LYS A 72 19.93 0.08 2.30
N GLU A 73 20.41 -0.17 3.51
CA GLU A 73 20.82 0.89 4.42
C GLU A 73 22.05 1.57 3.80
N ASP A 74 21.90 2.84 3.45
CA ASP A 74 22.96 3.67 2.92
C ASP A 74 23.30 4.74 3.96
N ASP A 75 24.55 4.77 4.41
CA ASP A 75 25.06 5.70 5.42
C ASP A 75 25.29 7.12 4.84
N THR A 76 24.91 7.35 3.57
CA THR A 76 25.02 8.68 2.96
C THR A 76 23.85 9.59 3.33
N ILE A 77 24.14 10.89 3.51
CA ILE A 77 23.18 11.97 3.79
C ILE A 77 22.11 12.12 2.68
N THR A 78 22.33 11.50 1.52
CA THR A 78 21.50 11.57 0.31
C THR A 78 20.68 10.31 0.03
N SER A 79 20.45 9.44 1.01
CA SER A 79 19.63 8.25 0.79
C SER A 79 18.23 8.61 0.27
N ARG A 80 17.88 8.06 -0.91
CA ARG A 80 16.58 8.22 -1.58
C ARG A 80 15.44 7.57 -0.80
N PHE A 81 15.75 6.56 0.00
CA PHE A 81 14.78 5.70 0.66
C PHE A 81 14.87 5.83 2.18
N TYR A 82 13.73 5.99 2.82
CA TYR A 82 13.59 5.82 4.26
C TYR A 82 13.30 4.34 4.56
N VAL A 83 14.27 3.61 5.11
CA VAL A 83 14.09 2.22 5.55
C VAL A 83 13.53 2.21 6.97
N PHE A 84 12.40 1.53 7.17
CA PHE A 84 11.76 1.46 8.49
C PHE A 84 12.49 0.49 9.40
N LYS A 85 12.67 0.88 10.67
CA LYS A 85 13.11 -0.03 11.73
C LYS A 85 11.99 -0.99 12.11
N GLU A 86 12.36 -2.13 12.67
CA GLU A 86 11.38 -3.14 13.11
C GLU A 86 10.39 -2.59 14.15
N SER A 87 10.84 -1.75 15.08
CA SER A 87 9.96 -1.09 16.06
C SER A 87 8.92 -0.17 15.40
N GLU A 88 9.29 0.54 14.34
CA GLU A 88 8.37 1.41 13.60
C GLU A 88 7.34 0.60 12.82
N LEU A 89 7.73 -0.57 12.30
CA LEU A 89 6.82 -1.47 11.59
C LEU A 89 5.71 -2.00 12.52
N GLN A 90 6.03 -2.24 13.79
CA GLN A 90 5.05 -2.69 14.80
C GLN A 90 4.07 -1.58 15.21
N GLU A 91 4.50 -0.32 15.20
CA GLU A 91 3.64 0.82 15.55
C GLU A 91 2.77 1.31 14.38
N LYS A 92 3.19 1.05 13.14
CA LYS A 92 2.57 1.59 11.93
C LYS A 92 1.64 0.58 11.27
N ASP A 93 0.50 0.33 11.92
CA ASP A 93 -0.58 -0.56 11.44
C ASP A 93 -1.02 -0.27 9.99
N TRP A 94 -0.88 0.98 9.54
CA TRP A 94 -1.24 1.37 8.18
C TRP A 94 -0.33 0.72 7.11
N ILE A 95 0.92 0.35 7.44
CA ILE A 95 1.81 -0.41 6.53
C ILE A 95 1.23 -1.80 6.30
N ARG A 96 0.79 -2.46 7.40
CA ARG A 96 0.09 -3.75 7.33
C ARG A 96 -1.20 -3.63 6.52
N LEU A 97 -2.00 -2.60 6.75
CA LEU A 97 -3.21 -2.34 5.96
C LEU A 97 -2.90 -2.22 4.45
N TYR A 98 -1.84 -1.52 4.08
CA TYR A 98 -1.47 -1.33 2.67
C TYR A 98 -1.05 -2.64 2.01
N LEU A 99 -0.28 -3.48 2.73
CA LEU A 99 0.07 -4.82 2.30
C LEU A 99 -1.19 -5.68 2.10
N GLU A 100 -2.08 -5.71 3.08
CA GLU A 100 -3.32 -6.49 3.02
C GLU A 100 -4.21 -6.08 1.84
N LEU A 101 -4.34 -4.77 1.59
CA LEU A 101 -5.05 -4.25 0.44
C LEU A 101 -4.40 -4.67 -0.89
N ALA A 102 -3.06 -4.63 -0.99
CA ALA A 102 -2.34 -5.04 -2.19
C ALA A 102 -2.56 -6.53 -2.51
N VAL A 103 -2.57 -7.40 -1.49
CA VAL A 103 -2.83 -8.84 -1.64
C VAL A 103 -4.31 -9.11 -1.93
N ALA A 104 -5.22 -8.51 -1.17
CA ALA A 104 -6.65 -8.74 -1.26
C ALA A 104 -7.25 -8.31 -2.61
N THR A 105 -6.72 -7.23 -3.19
CA THR A 105 -7.20 -6.72 -4.48
C THR A 105 -6.60 -7.46 -5.67
N SER A 106 -5.37 -7.98 -5.56
CA SER A 106 -4.70 -8.67 -6.68
C SER A 106 -5.13 -10.12 -6.84
N ASN A 107 -5.60 -10.77 -5.77
CA ASN A 107 -6.08 -12.17 -5.82
C ASN A 107 -7.39 -12.32 -5.03
N ARG A 108 -8.40 -11.53 -5.40
CA ARG A 108 -9.63 -11.35 -4.61
C ARG A 108 -10.39 -12.64 -4.30
N GLN A 109 -10.42 -13.58 -5.23
CA GLN A 109 -11.08 -14.87 -5.01
C GLN A 109 -10.36 -15.69 -3.93
N ARG A 110 -9.02 -15.79 -4.02
CA ARG A 110 -8.24 -16.56 -3.04
C ARG A 110 -8.06 -15.83 -1.72
N ALA A 111 -7.99 -14.50 -1.73
CA ALA A 111 -7.94 -13.69 -0.51
C ALA A 111 -9.24 -13.72 0.30
N LYS A 112 -10.39 -13.97 -0.35
CA LYS A 112 -11.66 -14.21 0.37
C LYS A 112 -11.69 -15.57 1.08
N ILE A 113 -11.04 -16.57 0.48
CA ILE A 113 -11.04 -17.96 0.97
C ILE A 113 -9.95 -18.13 2.05
N HIS A 114 -8.80 -17.51 1.86
CA HIS A 114 -7.64 -17.67 2.72
C HIS A 114 -7.35 -16.39 3.49
N SER A 115 -7.19 -16.52 4.81
CA SER A 115 -6.87 -15.42 5.72
C SER A 115 -5.62 -14.62 5.29
N LEU A 116 -5.63 -13.32 5.56
CA LEU A 116 -4.48 -12.42 5.39
C LEU A 116 -3.56 -12.40 6.64
N THR A 117 -3.90 -13.16 7.69
CA THR A 117 -3.06 -13.30 8.89
C THR A 117 -1.69 -13.91 8.59
N ASN A 118 -1.60 -14.71 7.54
CA ASN A 118 -0.38 -15.44 7.15
C ASN A 118 0.69 -14.57 6.48
N LEU A 119 0.42 -13.28 6.28
CA LEU A 119 1.41 -12.34 5.76
C LEU A 119 2.38 -11.97 6.88
N LYS A 120 3.68 -12.00 6.63
CA LYS A 120 4.72 -11.55 7.57
C LYS A 120 5.58 -10.48 6.92
N ILE A 121 5.55 -9.27 7.44
CA ILE A 121 6.39 -8.17 6.94
C ILE A 121 7.84 -8.45 7.35
N LEU A 122 8.75 -8.44 6.38
CA LEU A 122 10.18 -8.63 6.60
C LEU A 122 10.91 -7.28 6.65
N LYS A 123 10.66 -6.41 5.67
CA LYS A 123 11.24 -5.07 5.56
C LYS A 123 10.26 -4.12 4.89
N ALA A 124 10.34 -2.84 5.22
CA ALA A 124 9.68 -1.80 4.44
C ALA A 124 10.61 -0.62 4.21
N ALA A 125 10.40 0.05 3.08
CA ALA A 125 11.03 1.31 2.75
C ALA A 125 10.01 2.27 2.13
N MET A 126 10.28 3.57 2.24
CA MET A 126 9.44 4.62 1.69
C MET A 126 10.27 5.63 0.89
N GLU A 127 9.73 6.01 -0.26
CA GLU A 127 10.25 7.07 -1.12
C GLU A 127 9.22 8.19 -1.22
N ILE A 128 9.60 9.43 -0.99
CA ILE A 128 8.70 10.59 -1.12
C ILE A 128 8.62 10.99 -2.60
N THR A 129 7.41 11.21 -3.11
CA THR A 129 7.18 11.66 -4.49
C THR A 129 6.59 13.07 -4.51
N ARG A 130 7.03 13.90 -5.46
CA ARG A 130 6.53 15.29 -5.62
C ARG A 130 5.51 15.45 -6.75
N ASP A 131 5.44 14.49 -7.67
CA ASP A 131 4.44 14.52 -8.74
C ASP A 131 3.83 13.12 -8.98
N PRO A 132 2.58 12.88 -8.53
CA PRO A 132 1.86 13.71 -7.57
C PRO A 132 2.50 13.66 -6.16
N ASP A 133 2.23 14.69 -5.36
CA ASP A 133 2.59 14.75 -3.94
C ASP A 133 2.13 13.47 -3.20
N GLY A 134 3.09 12.73 -2.66
CA GLY A 134 2.82 11.42 -2.10
C GLY A 134 4.06 10.67 -1.65
N ALA A 135 3.91 9.35 -1.57
CA ALA A 135 5.00 8.45 -1.28
C ALA A 135 4.78 7.09 -1.95
N ILE A 136 5.86 6.38 -2.26
CA ILE A 136 5.85 4.98 -2.65
C ILE A 136 6.38 4.16 -1.48
N LEU A 137 5.66 3.12 -1.12
CA LEU A 137 6.10 2.11 -0.17
C LEU A 137 6.52 0.84 -0.89
N TYR A 138 7.67 0.33 -0.47
CA TYR A 138 8.22 -0.96 -0.83
C TYR A 138 8.10 -1.85 0.40
N ILE A 139 7.31 -2.92 0.34
CA ILE A 139 7.08 -3.81 1.50
C ILE A 139 7.47 -5.21 1.08
N ARG A 140 8.59 -5.71 1.60
CA ARG A 140 8.99 -7.12 1.45
C ARG A 140 8.30 -7.95 2.54
N TYR A 141 7.69 -9.06 2.14
CA TYR A 141 6.90 -9.89 3.04
C TYR A 141 6.93 -11.35 2.62
N GLU A 142 6.68 -12.23 3.57
CA GLU A 142 6.37 -13.64 3.30
C GLU A 142 4.86 -13.84 3.20
N ASP A 143 4.41 -14.61 2.21
CA ASP A 143 3.04 -15.15 2.12
C ASP A 143 3.09 -16.67 2.17
N SER A 144 2.83 -17.26 3.34
CA SER A 144 2.83 -18.73 3.50
C SER A 144 1.58 -19.41 2.93
N CYS A 145 0.65 -18.67 2.31
CA CYS A 145 -0.50 -19.25 1.66
C CYS A 145 -0.14 -19.79 0.28
N GLU A 146 0.22 -21.07 0.21
CA GLU A 146 0.56 -21.74 -1.06
C GLU A 146 -0.54 -21.61 -2.12
N ALA A 147 -1.81 -21.57 -1.71
CA ALA A 147 -2.90 -21.37 -2.64
C ALA A 147 -2.82 -20.00 -3.37
N ARG A 148 -2.23 -18.96 -2.76
CA ARG A 148 -2.04 -17.64 -3.37
C ARG A 148 -0.77 -17.53 -4.17
N VAL A 149 0.35 -18.08 -3.69
CA VAL A 149 1.69 -17.80 -4.23
C VAL A 149 2.47 -19.05 -4.69
N GLY A 150 1.90 -20.24 -4.51
CA GLY A 150 2.59 -21.49 -4.78
C GLY A 150 3.76 -21.70 -3.82
N LYS A 151 4.91 -22.11 -4.35
CA LYS A 151 6.14 -22.35 -3.56
C LYS A 151 6.94 -21.09 -3.28
N ASP A 152 6.68 -20.01 -4.01
CA ASP A 152 7.42 -18.76 -3.90
C ASP A 152 6.77 -17.84 -2.88
N VAL A 153 7.23 -17.97 -1.64
CA VAL A 153 6.64 -17.28 -0.49
C VAL A 153 7.22 -15.88 -0.27
N ASP A 154 8.37 -15.53 -0.87
CA ASP A 154 9.03 -14.22 -0.69
C ASP A 154 8.53 -13.22 -1.74
N ARG A 155 7.91 -12.14 -1.25
CA ARG A 155 7.08 -11.26 -2.05
C ARG A 155 7.42 -9.81 -1.76
N ILE A 156 7.11 -8.96 -2.73
CA ILE A 156 7.16 -7.50 -2.56
C ILE A 156 5.86 -6.86 -2.99
N ALA A 157 5.36 -5.96 -2.15
CA ALA A 157 4.24 -5.08 -2.46
C ALA A 157 4.78 -3.66 -2.73
N LEU A 158 4.28 -3.06 -3.81
CA LEU A 158 4.59 -1.70 -4.23
C LEU A 158 3.32 -0.87 -4.07
N VAL A 159 3.33 0.13 -3.19
CA VAL A 159 2.13 0.92 -2.88
C VAL A 159 2.42 2.40 -2.98
N ARG A 160 1.86 3.05 -3.98
CA ARG A 160 1.87 4.51 -4.09
C ARG A 160 0.67 5.08 -3.35
N ARG A 161 0.96 5.96 -2.38
CA ARG A 161 0.01 6.76 -1.63
C ARG A 161 0.04 8.20 -2.14
N ILE A 162 -1.13 8.74 -2.47
CA ILE A 162 -1.29 10.11 -2.98
C ILE A 162 -2.29 10.83 -2.09
N LEU A 163 -1.91 11.99 -1.57
CA LEU A 163 -2.80 12.84 -0.78
C LEU A 163 -3.09 14.11 -1.57
N ASP A 164 -4.32 14.23 -2.06
CA ASP A 164 -4.79 15.45 -2.70
C ASP A 164 -5.16 16.46 -1.61
N LYS A 165 -4.32 17.50 -1.46
CA LYS A 165 -4.49 18.54 -0.43
C LYS A 165 -5.74 19.41 -0.68
N ASP A 166 -6.13 19.60 -1.94
CA ASP A 166 -7.25 20.46 -2.31
C ASP A 166 -8.58 19.81 -1.92
N THR A 167 -8.68 18.50 -2.15
CA THR A 167 -9.89 17.73 -1.87
C THR A 167 -9.87 17.00 -0.54
N GLY A 168 -8.69 16.81 0.07
CA GLY A 168 -8.48 15.93 1.22
C GLY A 168 -8.61 14.44 0.88
N SER A 169 -8.63 14.08 -0.42
CA SER A 169 -8.80 12.70 -0.85
C SER A 169 -7.49 11.90 -0.74
N LEU A 170 -7.60 10.65 -0.29
CA LEU A 170 -6.49 9.70 -0.27
C LEU A 170 -6.66 8.71 -1.41
N SER A 171 -5.66 8.60 -2.29
CA SER A 171 -5.62 7.55 -3.31
C SER A 171 -4.47 6.58 -3.05
N LEU A 172 -4.75 5.29 -3.27
CA LEU A 172 -3.79 4.20 -3.18
C LEU A 172 -3.77 3.46 -4.51
N VAL A 173 -2.59 3.25 -5.08
CA VAL A 173 -2.40 2.38 -6.23
C VAL A 173 -1.19 1.50 -6.01
N GLY A 174 -1.28 0.23 -6.41
CA GLY A 174 -0.17 -0.67 -6.23
C GLY A 174 -0.32 -2.02 -6.90
N CYS A 175 0.63 -2.87 -6.58
CA CYS A 175 0.66 -4.26 -7.01
C CYS A 175 1.47 -5.07 -5.99
N ASN A 176 1.48 -6.39 -6.18
CA ASN A 176 2.44 -7.26 -5.52
C ASN A 176 2.98 -8.29 -6.51
N GLN A 177 4.21 -8.73 -6.28
CA GLN A 177 4.92 -9.66 -7.13
C GLN A 177 5.95 -10.45 -6.33
N SER A 178 6.56 -11.45 -6.97
CA SER A 178 7.67 -12.20 -6.39
C SER A 178 8.86 -11.29 -6.15
N PHE A 179 9.52 -11.45 -5.02
CA PHE A 179 10.76 -10.72 -4.76
C PHE A 179 11.93 -11.51 -5.35
N ILE A 180 12.36 -11.12 -6.56
CA ILE A 180 13.61 -11.60 -7.13
C ILE A 180 14.66 -10.57 -6.77
N ALA A 181 15.55 -10.90 -5.83
CA ALA A 181 16.75 -10.10 -5.63
C ALA A 181 17.54 -10.11 -6.94
N SER A 182 17.80 -8.93 -7.53
CA SER A 182 18.70 -8.80 -8.67
C SER A 182 20.12 -9.16 -8.23
N ALA A 183 20.41 -10.46 -8.18
CA ALA A 183 21.73 -11.01 -7.97
C ALA A 183 21.85 -12.40 -8.61
N VAL A 184 21.36 -12.57 -9.85
CA VAL A 184 21.84 -13.60 -10.79
C VAL A 184 21.60 -13.10 -12.23
N LEU A 185 22.42 -12.16 -12.70
CA LEU A 185 22.63 -11.96 -14.15
C LEU A 185 24.06 -11.53 -14.49
N GLU A 186 25.02 -11.80 -13.60
CA GLU A 186 26.45 -11.66 -13.87
C GLU A 186 27.15 -12.91 -13.31
N ALA A 187 27.11 -14.01 -14.07
CA ALA A 187 28.12 -15.08 -14.06
C ALA A 187 27.82 -16.14 -15.14
N GLY A 188 28.47 -16.00 -16.30
CA GLY A 188 28.79 -17.09 -17.23
C GLY A 188 28.13 -16.97 -18.61
N SER A 189 28.81 -16.74 -19.73
CA SER A 189 30.24 -16.62 -19.98
C SER A 189 30.46 -15.87 -21.31
N SER A 190 31.50 -15.04 -21.31
CA SER A 190 32.17 -14.50 -22.49
C SER A 190 32.77 -15.62 -23.35
N SER A 191 32.65 -15.46 -24.67
CA SER A 191 33.56 -15.84 -25.76
C SER A 191 34.54 -17.01 -25.56
N ALA A 192 34.41 -18.04 -26.40
CA ALA A 192 35.56 -18.71 -27.01
C ALA A 192 35.46 -18.51 -28.53
N GLN A 193 36.46 -17.83 -29.09
CA GLN A 193 36.83 -17.92 -30.50
C GLN A 193 37.55 -19.26 -30.69
N ASP A 194 37.23 -19.96 -31.76
CA ASP A 194 38.18 -20.57 -32.69
C ASP A 194 37.49 -20.70 -34.06
#